data_AF-A0A9Q5JGW0-F1
#
_entry.id   AF-A0A9Q5JGW0-F1
#
_cell.length_a   1.000
_cell.length_b   1.000
_cell.length_c   1.000
_cell.angle_alpha   90.00
_cell.angle_beta   90.00
_cell.angle_gamma   90.00
#
_symmetry.space_group_name_H-M   'P 1'
#
loop_
_entity.id
_entity.type
_entity.pdbx_description
1 polymer ?
#
loop_
_entity_poly.entity_id
_entity_poly.type
_entity_poly.pdbx_seq_one_letter_code
_entity_poly.pdbx_strand_id
1 'polypeptide(L)'
;MIEFDEERALREARKVLKNYRVQKERYQKLEPVIKSPHFGERVKGGIKQDRIADWADAGREIKEIERAIDSLSGYGMQYSLVLQVNYDIQSSDKKRDLLEEQINYSKSGYTKILRKAQLMFADSYKNSQIAISCMLM
;
A
#
# COMPACT_ATOMS: atom_id res chain seq x y z
N MET A 1 -12.76 -28.34 4.01
CA MET A 1 -12.74 -27.35 2.91
C MET A 1 -13.09 -26.02 3.56
N ILE A 2 -12.10 -25.14 3.78
CA ILE A 2 -12.35 -23.84 4.41
C ILE A 2 -12.99 -22.97 3.33
N GLU A 3 -14.27 -22.62 3.49
CA GLU A 3 -14.92 -21.66 2.59
C GLU A 3 -14.15 -20.33 2.64
N PHE A 4 -13.70 -19.88 1.47
CA PHE A 4 -13.09 -18.57 1.35
C PHE A 4 -14.19 -17.51 1.49
N ASP A 5 -14.20 -16.80 2.62
CA ASP A 5 -15.12 -15.70 2.85
C ASP A 5 -14.68 -14.46 2.05
N GLU A 6 -15.11 -14.42 0.78
CA GLU A 6 -14.81 -13.31 -0.15
C GLU A 6 -15.22 -11.95 0.42
N GLU A 7 -16.38 -11.88 1.09
CA GLU A 7 -16.91 -10.62 1.61
C GLU A 7 -16.10 -10.11 2.80
N ARG A 8 -15.57 -11.01 3.63
CA ARG A 8 -14.59 -10.63 4.65
C ARG A 8 -13.27 -10.17 4.02
N ALA A 9 -12.73 -10.92 3.06
CA ALA A 9 -11.49 -10.55 2.38
C ALA A 9 -11.59 -9.17 1.70
N LEU A 10 -12.71 -8.89 1.03
CA LEU A 10 -13.01 -7.59 0.44
C LEU A 10 -13.09 -6.47 1.46
N ARG A 11 -13.76 -6.71 2.61
CA ARG A 11 -13.85 -5.71 3.68
C ARG A 11 -12.49 -5.36 4.26
N GLU A 12 -11.66 -6.37 4.52
CA GLU A 12 -10.31 -6.18 5.03
C GLU A 12 -9.42 -5.44 4.01
N ALA A 13 -9.42 -5.87 2.75
CA ALA A 13 -8.70 -5.20 1.67
C ALA A 13 -9.09 -3.73 1.52
N ARG A 14 -10.40 -3.44 1.47
CA ARG A 14 -10.89 -2.06 1.39
C ARG A 14 -10.46 -1.21 2.58
N LYS A 15 -10.45 -1.80 3.79
CA LYS A 15 -10.02 -1.10 5.00
C LYS A 15 -8.55 -0.71 4.90
N VAL A 16 -7.68 -1.64 4.50
CA VAL A 16 -6.24 -1.37 4.29
C VAL A 16 -6.05 -0.29 3.23
N LEU A 17 -6.65 -0.46 2.05
CA LEU A 17 -6.49 0.47 0.92
C LEU A 17 -7.02 1.88 1.23
N LYS A 18 -8.16 2.00 1.94
CA LYS A 18 -8.69 3.31 2.37
C LYS A 18 -7.78 4.01 3.38
N ASN A 19 -7.10 3.23 4.23
CA ASN A 19 -6.22 3.77 5.27
C ASN A 19 -4.81 4.09 4.77
N TYR A 20 -4.45 3.67 3.55
CA TYR A 20 -3.12 3.85 2.98
C TYR A 20 -2.63 5.31 3.08
N ARG A 21 -3.48 6.28 2.71
CA ARG A 21 -3.09 7.70 2.75
C ARG A 21 -2.73 8.15 4.16
N VAL A 22 -3.54 7.77 5.15
CA VAL A 22 -3.30 8.09 6.57
C VAL A 22 -2.01 7.44 7.07
N GLN A 23 -1.78 6.17 6.70
CA GLN A 23 -0.53 5.47 7.03
C GLN A 23 0.69 6.14 6.37
N LYS A 24 0.58 6.55 5.11
CA LYS A 24 1.63 7.25 4.36
C LYS A 24 1.99 8.60 4.98
N GLU A 25 0.98 9.40 5.34
CA GLU A 25 1.18 10.66 6.04
C GLU A 25 1.82 10.44 7.42
N ARG A 26 1.43 9.38 8.15
CA ARG A 26 2.05 9.01 9.43
C ARG A 26 3.53 8.66 9.24
N TYR A 27 3.87 7.82 8.27
CA TYR A 27 5.25 7.47 7.95
C TYR A 27 6.11 8.69 7.62
N GLN A 28 5.61 9.60 6.78
CA GLN A 28 6.31 10.86 6.45
C GLN A 28 6.54 11.74 7.68
N LYS A 29 5.58 11.81 8.62
CA LYS A 29 5.74 12.57 9.87
C LYS A 29 6.72 11.92 10.86
N LEU A 30 6.81 10.59 10.83
CA LEU A 30 7.74 9.84 11.67
C LEU A 30 9.17 9.87 11.14
N GLU A 31 9.39 10.33 9.90
CA GLU A 31 10.70 10.39 9.27
C GLU A 31 11.75 11.02 10.20
N PRO A 32 12.84 10.30 10.51
CA PRO A 32 13.87 10.80 11.38
C PRO A 32 14.57 11.96 10.68
N VAL A 33 14.46 13.16 11.26
CA VAL A 33 15.19 14.33 10.78
C VAL A 33 16.66 14.14 11.12
N ILE A 34 17.45 13.68 10.15
CA ILE A 34 18.92 13.67 10.26
C ILE A 34 19.38 15.10 10.02
N LYS A 35 19.53 15.89 11.08
CA LYS A 35 20.28 17.14 10.98
C LYS A 35 21.76 16.79 10.87
N SER A 36 22.39 17.07 9.73
CA SER A 36 23.84 17.05 9.63
C SER A 36 24.42 17.94 10.73
N PRO A 37 25.31 17.44 11.60
CA PRO A 37 25.88 18.25 12.66
C PRO A 37 26.63 19.41 12.00
N HIS A 38 26.12 20.63 12.15
CA HIS A 38 26.90 21.82 11.86
C HIS A 38 28.05 21.87 12.86
N PHE A 39 29.28 22.04 12.37
CA PHE A 39 30.47 22.18 13.20
C PHE A 39 30.25 23.32 14.22
N GLY A 40 29.96 22.97 15.48
CA GLY A 40 29.73 23.92 16.57
C GLY A 40 28.44 23.75 17.37
N GLU A 41 27.43 23.00 16.87
CA GLU A 41 26.22 22.74 17.65
C GLU A 41 26.39 21.53 18.57
N ARG A 42 26.35 21.75 19.89
CA ARG A 42 26.09 20.68 20.86
C ARG A 42 24.70 20.12 20.56
N VAL A 43 24.64 18.94 19.95
CA VAL A 43 23.41 18.24 19.60
C VAL A 43 22.62 17.92 20.88
N LYS A 44 21.74 18.82 21.31
CA LYS A 44 20.75 18.54 22.35
C LYS A 44 19.57 17.83 21.69
N GLY A 45 19.52 16.52 21.86
CA GLY A 45 18.35 15.72 21.53
C GLY A 45 18.70 14.53 20.64
N GLY A 46 19.10 13.42 21.26
CA GLY A 46 19.10 12.13 20.59
C GLY A 46 17.68 11.79 20.14
N ILE A 47 17.54 11.35 18.89
CA ILE A 47 16.28 10.77 18.42
C ILE A 47 15.96 9.58 19.33
N LYS A 48 14.79 9.59 19.98
CA LYS A 48 14.34 8.46 20.82
C LYS A 48 14.30 7.20 19.95
N GLN A 49 14.98 6.13 20.35
CA GLN A 49 15.04 4.85 19.61
C GLN A 49 13.64 4.36 19.18
N ASP A 50 12.63 4.55 20.04
CA ASP A 50 11.23 4.18 19.78
C ASP A 50 10.67 4.82 18.50
N ARG A 51 11.06 6.07 18.18
CA ARG A 51 10.57 6.77 16.99
C ARG A 51 11.15 6.19 15.70
N ILE A 52 12.37 5.67 15.75
CA ILE A 52 13.01 5.02 14.59
C ILE A 52 12.33 3.67 14.32
N ALA A 53 12.02 2.91 15.39
CA ALA A 53 11.26 1.67 15.27
C ALA A 53 9.87 1.92 14.68
N ASP A 54 9.11 2.89 15.22
CA ASP A 54 7.79 3.28 14.71
C ASP A 54 7.84 3.72 13.24
N TRP A 55 8.88 4.45 12.83
CA TRP A 55 9.08 4.86 11.45
C TRP A 55 9.37 3.67 10.53
N ALA A 56 10.24 2.76 10.96
CA ALA A 56 10.59 1.57 10.20
C ALA A 56 9.37 0.64 10.01
N ASP A 57 8.56 0.46 11.05
CA ASP A 57 7.34 -0.36 10.99
C ASP A 57 6.29 0.28 10.07
N ALA A 58 6.04 1.59 10.21
CA ALA A 58 5.13 2.30 9.31
C ALA A 58 5.61 2.24 7.84
N GLY A 59 6.92 2.34 7.61
CA GLY A 59 7.51 2.20 6.28
C GLY A 59 7.39 0.80 5.70
N ARG A 60 7.45 -0.23 6.55
CA ARG A 60 7.24 -1.64 6.16
C ARG A 60 5.80 -1.86 5.68
N GLU A 61 4.81 -1.44 6.47
CA GLU A 61 3.38 -1.57 6.11
C GLU A 61 3.08 -0.94 4.75
N ILE A 62 3.59 0.27 4.50
CA ILE A 62 3.39 0.97 3.22
C ILE A 62 4.01 0.19 2.06
N LYS A 63 5.25 -0.30 2.22
CA LYS A 63 5.93 -1.07 1.17
C LYS A 63 5.24 -2.38 0.89
N GLU A 64 4.65 -3.03 1.90
CA GLU A 64 3.86 -4.25 1.70
C GLU A 64 2.60 -3.98 0.87
N ILE A 65 1.88 -2.89 1.18
CA ILE A 65 0.71 -2.48 0.40
C ILE A 65 1.11 -2.18 -1.05
N GLU A 66 2.18 -1.40 -1.26
CA GLU A 66 2.65 -1.03 -2.60
C GLU A 66 3.11 -2.26 -3.40
N ARG A 67 3.89 -3.16 -2.79
CA ARG A 67 4.32 -4.42 -3.43
C ARG A 67 3.15 -5.32 -3.78
N ALA A 68 2.16 -5.45 -2.89
CA ALA A 68 0.96 -6.23 -3.15
C ALA A 68 0.19 -5.67 -4.35
N ILE A 69 0.06 -4.34 -4.45
CA ILE A 69 -0.56 -3.68 -5.62
C ILE A 69 0.27 -3.91 -6.88
N ASP A 70 1.58 -3.71 -6.83
CA ASP A 70 2.45 -3.84 -8.01
C ASP A 70 2.46 -5.27 -8.55
N SER A 71 2.40 -6.27 -7.68
CA SER A 71 2.31 -7.69 -8.05
C SER A 71 1.09 -8.01 -8.93
N LEU A 72 0.02 -7.23 -8.82
CA LEU A 72 -1.19 -7.40 -9.64
C LEU A 72 -0.93 -7.14 -11.12
N SER A 73 0.08 -6.33 -11.44
CA SER A 73 0.48 -6.04 -12.81
C SER A 73 0.91 -7.30 -13.57
N GLY A 74 1.40 -8.34 -12.87
CA GLY A 74 1.73 -9.63 -13.46
C GLY A 74 0.51 -10.41 -13.99
N TYR A 75 -0.70 -10.07 -13.52
CA TYR A 75 -1.97 -10.66 -13.98
C TYR A 75 -2.72 -9.75 -14.96
N GLY A 76 -2.33 -8.48 -15.04
CA GLY A 76 -2.97 -7.46 -15.86
C GLY A 76 -2.79 -6.07 -15.26
N MET A 77 -2.24 -5.15 -16.06
CA MET A 77 -1.94 -3.78 -15.62
C MET A 77 -3.18 -3.02 -15.12
N GLN A 78 -4.36 -3.32 -15.68
CA GLN A 78 -5.63 -2.74 -15.25
C GLN A 78 -5.95 -2.98 -13.77
N TYR A 79 -5.48 -4.08 -13.18
CA TYR A 79 -5.77 -4.41 -11.77
C TYR A 79 -4.93 -3.60 -10.79
N SER A 80 -3.66 -3.33 -11.10
CA SER A 80 -2.85 -2.42 -10.29
C SER A 80 -3.30 -0.97 -10.51
N LEU A 81 -3.54 -0.57 -11.76
CA LEU A 81 -4.00 0.78 -12.10
C LEU A 81 -5.32 1.14 -11.44
N VAL A 82 -6.32 0.24 -11.45
CA VAL A 82 -7.63 0.54 -10.84
C VAL A 82 -7.50 0.81 -9.35
N LEU A 83 -6.63 0.09 -8.63
CA LEU A 83 -6.41 0.34 -7.20
C LEU A 83 -5.62 1.63 -6.98
N GLN A 84 -4.59 1.87 -7.78
CA GLN A 84 -3.78 3.07 -7.72
C GLN A 84 -4.62 4.33 -7.93
N VAL A 85 -5.49 4.33 -8.93
CA VAL A 85 -6.39 5.45 -9.22
C VAL A 85 -7.49 5.57 -8.15
N ASN A 86 -8.17 4.48 -7.82
CA ASN A 86 -9.34 4.52 -6.93
C ASN A 86 -9.00 4.93 -5.48
N TYR A 87 -7.80 4.61 -5.03
CA TYR A 87 -7.34 4.88 -3.66
C TYR A 87 -6.27 5.97 -3.57
N ASP A 88 -6.01 6.68 -4.68
CA ASP A 88 -4.99 7.74 -4.78
C ASP A 88 -3.57 7.25 -4.38
N ILE A 89 -3.28 5.98 -4.69
CA ILE A 89 -2.01 5.32 -4.39
C ILE A 89 -1.10 5.51 -5.59
N GLN A 90 -0.16 6.45 -5.48
CA GLN A 90 0.73 6.81 -6.59
C GLN A 90 -0.05 7.16 -7.88
N SER A 91 -1.28 7.67 -7.73
CA SER A 91 -2.12 8.06 -8.85
C SER A 91 -1.50 9.26 -9.56
N SER A 92 -1.63 9.29 -10.88
CA SER A 92 -1.32 10.44 -11.71
C SER A 92 -2.36 10.53 -12.81
N ASP A 93 -2.52 11.70 -13.43
CA ASP A 93 -3.47 11.87 -14.53
C ASP A 93 -3.18 10.87 -15.66
N LYS A 94 -1.90 10.68 -15.98
CA LYS A 94 -1.45 9.63 -16.93
C LYS A 94 -1.96 8.22 -16.57
N LYS A 95 -2.01 7.85 -15.29
CA LYS A 95 -2.52 6.54 -14.86
C LYS A 95 -4.05 6.45 -14.96
N ARG A 96 -4.75 7.57 -14.79
CA ARG A 96 -6.21 7.65 -14.99
C ARG A 96 -6.53 7.47 -16.47
N ASP A 97 -5.86 8.21 -17.34
CA ASP A 97 -6.02 8.11 -18.79
C ASP A 97 -5.76 6.66 -19.26
N LEU A 98 -4.65 6.06 -18.81
CA LEU A 98 -4.31 4.67 -19.15
C LEU A 98 -5.36 3.67 -18.64
N LEU A 99 -5.91 3.88 -17.46
CA LEU A 99 -6.97 3.01 -16.94
C LEU A 99 -8.25 3.16 -17.77
N GLU A 100 -8.62 4.39 -18.13
CA GLU A 100 -9.79 4.69 -18.95
C GLU A 100 -9.72 4.02 -20.33
N GLU A 101 -8.55 4.08 -20.98
CA GLU A 101 -8.27 3.37 -22.23
C GLU A 101 -8.45 1.86 -22.08
N GLN A 102 -7.93 1.27 -21.00
CA GLN A 102 -7.97 -0.18 -20.76
C GLN A 102 -9.38 -0.72 -20.47
N ILE A 103 -10.25 0.09 -19.87
CA ILE A 103 -11.61 -0.33 -19.48
C ILE A 103 -12.70 0.15 -20.43
N ASN A 104 -12.31 0.89 -21.48
CA ASN A 104 -13.20 1.44 -22.50
C ASN A 104 -14.42 2.18 -21.91
N TYR A 105 -14.20 2.97 -20.85
CA TYR A 105 -15.21 3.81 -20.19
C TYR A 105 -16.48 3.11 -19.63
N SER A 106 -16.50 1.78 -19.53
CA SER A 106 -17.68 1.08 -19.01
C SER A 106 -17.74 1.11 -17.47
N LYS A 107 -18.75 1.78 -16.90
CA LYS A 107 -19.00 1.80 -15.44
C LYS A 107 -19.15 0.39 -14.84
N SER A 108 -19.78 -0.52 -15.58
CA SER A 108 -19.93 -1.92 -15.14
C SER A 108 -18.60 -2.69 -15.24
N GLY A 109 -17.79 -2.40 -16.27
CA GLY A 109 -16.43 -2.91 -16.43
C GLY A 109 -15.53 -2.48 -15.27
N TYR A 110 -15.52 -1.18 -14.96
CA TYR A 110 -14.77 -0.61 -13.83
C TYR A 110 -15.09 -1.32 -12.52
N THR A 111 -16.38 -1.49 -12.21
CA THR A 111 -16.82 -2.09 -10.93
C THR A 111 -16.37 -3.56 -10.81
N LYS A 112 -16.46 -4.32 -11.90
CA LYS A 112 -15.99 -5.71 -11.95
C LYS A 112 -14.47 -5.81 -11.78
N ILE A 113 -13.72 -4.97 -12.49
CA ILE A 113 -12.25 -4.92 -12.40
C ILE A 113 -11.82 -4.50 -11.00
N LEU A 114 -12.46 -3.49 -10.41
CA LEU A 114 -12.18 -3.04 -9.04
C LEU A 114 -12.45 -4.14 -8.01
N ARG A 115 -13.60 -4.83 -8.07
CA ARG A 115 -13.90 -5.93 -7.14
C ARG A 115 -12.87 -7.05 -7.26
N LYS A 116 -12.51 -7.43 -8.48
CA LYS A 116 -11.50 -8.46 -8.73
C LYS A 116 -10.13 -8.03 -8.22
N ALA A 117 -9.72 -6.79 -8.49
CA ALA A 117 -8.46 -6.24 -8.01
C ALA A 117 -8.39 -6.21 -6.48
N GLN A 118 -9.49 -5.88 -5.78
CA GLN A 118 -9.56 -5.91 -4.32
C GLN A 118 -9.38 -7.33 -3.76
N LEU A 119 -9.96 -8.34 -4.39
CA LEU A 119 -9.76 -9.75 -3.99
C LEU A 119 -8.33 -10.22 -4.23
N MET A 120 -7.76 -9.89 -5.40
CA MET A 120 -6.37 -10.25 -5.71
C MET A 120 -5.39 -9.53 -4.79
N PHE A 121 -5.67 -8.28 -4.43
CA PHE A 121 -4.91 -7.56 -3.41
C PHE A 121 -5.00 -8.25 -2.05
N ALA A 122 -6.18 -8.67 -1.61
CA ALA A 122 -6.36 -9.37 -0.34
C ALA A 122 -5.48 -10.63 -0.26
N ASP A 123 -5.46 -11.41 -1.33
CA ASP A 123 -4.65 -12.63 -1.43
C ASP A 123 -3.15 -12.31 -1.44
N SER A 124 -2.71 -11.39 -2.33
CA SER A 124 -1.30 -10.98 -2.43
C SER A 124 -0.76 -10.38 -1.13
N TYR A 125 -1.55 -9.53 -0.47
CA TYR A 125 -1.20 -8.89 0.80
C TYR A 125 -1.09 -9.92 1.93
N LYS A 126 -2.05 -10.85 2.05
CA LYS A 126 -2.00 -11.93 3.03
C LYS A 126 -0.79 -12.84 2.83
N ASN A 127 -0.50 -13.22 1.59
CA ASN A 127 0.66 -14.06 1.26
C ASN A 127 1.98 -13.34 1.58
N SER A 128 2.05 -12.03 1.35
CA SER A 128 3.22 -11.21 1.72
C SER A 128 3.44 -11.17 3.22
N GLN A 129 2.38 -11.06 4.04
CA GLN A 129 2.47 -11.09 5.50
C GLN A 129 2.93 -12.44 6.05
N ILE A 130 2.45 -13.54 5.46
CA ILE A 130 2.84 -14.90 5.88
C ILE A 130 4.32 -15.16 5.59
N ALA A 131 4.80 -14.79 4.40
CA ALA A 131 6.19 -14.98 4.01
C ALA A 131 7.18 -14.28 4.96
N ILE A 132 6.81 -13.10 5.49
CA ILE A 132 7.64 -12.34 6.43
C ILE A 132 7.61 -12.96 7.82
N SER A 133 6.46 -13.47 8.28
CA SER A 133 6.35 -14.18 9.56
C SER A 133 7.26 -15.42 9.61
N CYS A 134 7.39 -16.13 8.49
CA CYS A 134 8.29 -17.29 8.38
C CYS A 134 9.79 -16.94 8.32
N MET A 135 10.16 -15.70 8.00
CA MET A 135 11.58 -15.26 7.99
C MET A 135 12.04 -14.69 9.33
N LEU A 136 11.12 -14.45 10.27
CA LEU A 136 11.41 -13.90 11.61
C LEU A 136 11.35 -14.96 12.72
N MET A 137 11.11 -16.23 12.38
CA MET A 137 11.23 -17.40 13.27
C MET A 137 12.58 -18.09 13.05
#